data_AF-A0A961RS09-F1
#
_entry.id   AF-A0A961RS09-F1
#
_cell.length_a   1.000
_cell.length_b   1.000
_cell.length_c   1.000
_cell.angle_alpha   90.00
_cell.angle_beta   90.00
_cell.angle_gamma   90.00
#
_symmetry.space_group_name_H-M   'P 1'
#
loop_
_entity.id
_entity.type
_entity.pdbx_description
1 polymer ?
#
loop_
_entity_poly.entity_id
_entity_poly.type
_entity_poly.pdbx_seq_one_letter_code
_entity_poly.pdbx_strand_id
1 'polypeptide(L)'
;DHPFQWGSKRTGPDLARVGDRYSNEWHVQHLTEPRSVVPESIMPSYAFLASTPLVVPDPAAHLKTNRVVGVPYTDEMIENASADLIAQADPNADTSGIEARYPKAKLGDFDGNPAEVTEMDALVAYLQMLGTLVDFSAYQADQNYR
;
A
#
# COMPACT_ATOMS: atom_id res chain seq x y z
N ASP A 1 -6.49 -11.26 -3.63
CA ASP A 1 -5.44 -10.67 -4.50
C ASP A 1 -5.60 -11.18 -5.92
N HIS A 2 -5.78 -10.28 -6.87
CA HIS A 2 -5.99 -10.60 -8.28
C HIS A 2 -4.95 -9.84 -9.13
N PRO A 3 -3.85 -10.49 -9.56
CA PRO A 3 -3.40 -11.84 -9.22
C PRO A 3 -2.74 -11.92 -7.83
N PHE A 4 -2.51 -13.14 -7.34
CA PHE A 4 -1.79 -13.38 -6.09
C PHE A 4 -0.33 -12.90 -6.17
N GLN A 5 0.21 -12.38 -5.07
CA GLN A 5 1.57 -11.82 -4.97
C GLN A 5 2.55 -12.74 -4.20
N TRP A 6 2.29 -14.06 -4.20
CA TRP A 6 3.19 -14.99 -3.53
C TRP A 6 4.49 -15.13 -4.35
N GLY A 7 5.60 -14.83 -3.70
CA GLY A 7 6.91 -14.97 -4.31
C GLY A 7 7.25 -16.44 -4.58
N SER A 8 7.90 -16.68 -5.72
CA SER A 8 8.51 -17.98 -6.05
C SER A 8 10.01 -18.03 -5.69
N LYS A 9 10.61 -16.88 -5.37
CA LYS A 9 12.03 -16.71 -5.01
C LYS A 9 12.18 -15.60 -3.97
N ARG A 10 13.23 -15.69 -3.16
CA ARG A 10 13.67 -14.64 -2.23
C ARG A 10 15.08 -14.19 -2.57
N THR A 11 15.18 -13.07 -3.29
CA THR A 11 16.44 -12.34 -3.48
C THR A 11 16.59 -11.29 -2.38
N GLY A 12 15.50 -10.57 -2.07
CA GLY A 12 15.32 -9.84 -0.82
C GLY A 12 14.44 -10.62 0.18
N PRO A 13 14.18 -10.03 1.36
CA PRO A 13 13.27 -10.60 2.36
C PRO A 13 11.83 -10.74 1.86
N ASP A 14 11.03 -11.51 2.60
CA ASP A 14 9.60 -11.62 2.38
C ASP A 14 8.86 -10.33 2.80
N LEU A 15 7.86 -9.92 2.02
CA LEU A 15 7.12 -8.67 2.23
C LEU A 15 5.71 -8.87 2.80
N ALA A 16 5.24 -10.10 3.02
CA ALA A 16 3.85 -10.38 3.36
C ALA A 16 3.38 -9.74 4.68
N ARG A 17 4.31 -9.30 5.54
CA ARG A 17 4.06 -8.69 6.85
C ARG A 17 5.01 -7.52 7.13
N VAL A 18 5.17 -6.61 6.16
CA VAL A 18 6.03 -5.44 6.30
C VAL A 18 5.27 -4.20 6.78
N GLY A 19 3.94 -4.18 6.70
CA GLY A 19 3.13 -3.06 7.19
C GLY A 19 3.42 -2.74 8.65
N ASP A 20 3.54 -1.43 8.94
CA ASP A 20 3.89 -0.87 10.26
C ASP A 20 5.27 -1.29 10.81
N ARG A 21 6.07 -2.07 10.08
CA ARG A 21 7.42 -2.50 10.54
C ARG A 21 8.48 -1.42 10.34
N TYR A 22 8.34 -0.63 9.29
CA TYR A 22 9.24 0.47 8.95
C TYR A 22 8.43 1.75 8.71
N SER A 23 9.02 2.91 8.98
CA SER A 23 8.37 4.20 8.71
C SER A 23 8.26 4.46 7.21
N ASN A 24 7.35 5.35 6.83
CA ASN A 24 7.24 5.87 5.46
C ASN A 24 8.60 6.44 4.99
N GLU A 25 9.23 7.28 5.81
CA GLU A 25 10.58 7.83 5.56
C GLU A 25 11.62 6.73 5.27
N TRP A 26 11.62 5.64 6.04
CA TRP A 26 12.55 4.54 5.79
C TRP A 26 12.26 3.86 4.44
N HIS A 27 10.97 3.66 4.10
CA HIS A 27 10.59 3.10 2.81
C HIS A 27 11.04 3.99 1.65
N VAL A 28 10.82 5.30 1.74
CA VAL A 28 11.24 6.28 0.73
C VAL A 28 12.76 6.25 0.57
N GLN A 29 13.51 6.32 1.67
CA GLN A 29 14.97 6.29 1.65
C GLN A 29 15.50 4.98 1.09
N HIS A 30 14.91 3.84 1.49
CA HIS A 30 15.30 2.52 1.02
C HIS A 30 14.97 2.32 -0.47
N LEU A 31 13.83 2.80 -0.96
CA LEU A 31 13.49 2.73 -2.39
C LEU A 31 14.38 3.65 -3.24
N THR A 32 14.70 4.84 -2.71
CA THR A 32 15.54 5.82 -3.39
C THR A 32 17.00 5.37 -3.49
N GLU A 33 17.62 5.02 -2.36
CA GLU A 33 19.00 4.54 -2.32
C GLU A 33 19.13 3.43 -1.28
N PRO A 34 18.86 2.16 -1.67
CA PRO A 34 18.83 1.08 -0.69
C PRO A 34 20.17 0.82 -0.01
N ARG A 35 21.32 1.15 -0.64
CA ARG A 35 22.65 1.04 0.01
C ARG A 35 22.82 2.04 1.15
N SER A 36 22.08 3.16 1.15
CA SER A 36 22.25 4.20 2.18
C SER A 36 21.76 3.75 3.56
N VAL A 37 20.74 2.89 3.61
CA VAL A 37 20.16 2.36 4.85
C VAL A 37 20.55 0.91 5.10
N VAL A 38 20.87 0.15 4.04
CA VAL A 38 21.34 -1.23 4.12
C VAL A 38 22.55 -1.36 3.17
N PRO A 39 23.79 -1.16 3.67
CA PRO A 39 25.00 -1.11 2.82
C PRO A 39 25.20 -2.31 1.90
N GLU A 40 24.82 -3.51 2.35
CA GLU A 40 24.95 -4.78 1.62
C GLU A 40 23.75 -5.07 0.70
N SER A 41 22.78 -4.15 0.57
CA SER A 41 21.59 -4.38 -0.23
C SER A 41 21.94 -4.51 -1.72
N ILE A 42 21.32 -5.49 -2.38
CA ILE A 42 21.44 -5.72 -3.84
C ILE A 42 20.21 -5.25 -4.64
N MET A 43 19.19 -4.68 -3.97
CA MET A 43 17.96 -4.18 -4.59
C MET A 43 18.24 -3.02 -5.59
N PRO A 44 17.66 -2.92 -6.78
CA PRO A 44 17.89 -1.73 -7.60
C PRO A 44 17.42 -0.42 -6.91
N SER A 45 17.98 0.72 -7.30
CA SER A 45 17.40 2.03 -6.92
C SER A 45 16.13 2.27 -7.73
N TYR A 46 15.11 2.83 -7.07
CA TYR A 46 13.82 3.22 -7.62
C TYR A 46 13.54 4.72 -7.37
N ALA A 47 14.59 5.55 -7.31
CA ALA A 47 14.46 7.00 -7.05
C ALA A 47 13.52 7.74 -8.02
N PHE A 48 13.31 7.20 -9.23
CA PHE A 48 12.41 7.80 -10.22
C PHE A 48 10.96 7.89 -9.73
N LEU A 49 10.53 6.99 -8.82
CA LEU A 49 9.17 6.97 -8.27
C LEU A 49 8.77 8.29 -7.61
N ALA A 50 9.73 8.98 -6.97
CA ALA A 50 9.50 10.26 -6.31
C ALA A 50 9.31 11.43 -7.29
N SER A 51 9.59 11.22 -8.58
CA SER A 51 9.43 12.23 -9.64
C SER A 51 8.39 11.85 -10.69
N THR A 52 7.80 10.65 -10.59
CA THR A 52 6.76 10.20 -11.51
C THR A 52 5.41 10.51 -10.89
N PRO A 53 4.60 11.41 -11.50
CA PRO A 53 3.25 11.69 -11.02
C PRO A 53 2.38 10.44 -11.07
N LEU A 54 1.51 10.25 -10.09
CA LEU A 54 0.59 9.12 -10.08
C LEU A 54 -0.47 9.29 -11.17
N VAL A 55 -0.45 8.41 -12.18
CA VAL A 55 -1.44 8.39 -13.26
C VAL A 55 -2.23 7.09 -13.22
N VAL A 56 -3.50 7.18 -12.82
CA VAL A 56 -4.45 6.06 -12.86
C VAL A 56 -5.61 6.44 -13.77
N PRO A 57 -5.70 5.88 -15.00
CA PRO A 57 -6.66 6.33 -16.00
C PRO A 57 -8.14 6.20 -15.59
N ASP A 58 -8.50 5.10 -14.91
CA ASP A 58 -9.86 4.87 -14.44
C ASP A 58 -9.87 4.00 -13.16
N PRO A 59 -9.68 4.63 -11.97
CA PRO A 59 -9.75 3.92 -10.69
C PRO A 59 -11.09 3.21 -10.48
N ALA A 60 -12.20 3.80 -10.94
CA ALA A 60 -13.53 3.23 -10.81
C ALA A 60 -13.68 1.94 -11.63
N ALA A 61 -13.12 1.87 -12.84
CA ALA A 61 -13.09 0.64 -13.64
C ALA A 61 -12.28 -0.47 -12.97
N HIS A 62 -11.16 -0.15 -12.31
CA HIS A 62 -10.40 -1.12 -11.52
C HIS A 62 -11.24 -1.68 -10.37
N LEU A 63 -11.92 -0.83 -9.60
CA LEU A 63 -12.79 -1.27 -8.50
C LEU A 63 -13.98 -2.11 -9.00
N LYS A 64 -14.63 -1.69 -10.09
CA LYS A 64 -15.71 -2.45 -10.75
C LYS A 64 -15.24 -3.84 -11.18
N THR A 65 -14.06 -3.92 -11.79
CA THR A 65 -13.50 -5.21 -12.25
C THR A 65 -13.15 -6.11 -11.07
N ASN A 66 -12.54 -5.56 -10.01
CA ASN A 66 -12.28 -6.31 -8.78
C ASN A 66 -13.57 -6.79 -8.12
N ARG A 67 -14.66 -6.01 -8.20
CA ARG A 67 -15.98 -6.43 -7.73
C ARG A 67 -16.52 -7.63 -8.49
N VAL A 68 -16.34 -7.67 -9.81
CA VAL A 68 -16.74 -8.83 -10.64
C VAL A 68 -16.05 -10.12 -10.18
N VAL A 69 -14.79 -10.04 -9.73
CA VAL A 69 -14.03 -11.21 -9.23
C VAL A 69 -14.20 -11.44 -7.72
N GLY A 70 -15.16 -10.76 -7.07
CA GLY A 70 -15.60 -11.05 -5.71
C GLY A 70 -15.05 -10.15 -4.61
N VAL A 71 -14.30 -9.08 -4.94
CA VAL A 71 -13.87 -8.09 -3.94
C VAL A 71 -15.08 -7.22 -3.55
N PRO A 72 -15.40 -7.03 -2.27
CA PRO A 72 -16.67 -6.42 -1.83
C PRO A 72 -16.67 -4.87 -1.91
N TYR A 73 -16.31 -4.30 -3.05
CA TYR A 73 -16.44 -2.86 -3.29
C TYR A 73 -17.91 -2.45 -3.42
N THR A 74 -18.33 -1.42 -2.68
CA THR A 74 -19.68 -0.85 -2.76
C THR A 74 -19.78 0.14 -3.93
N ASP A 75 -21.01 0.55 -4.29
CA ASP A 75 -21.22 1.60 -5.29
C ASP A 75 -20.59 2.93 -4.85
N GLU A 76 -20.71 3.29 -3.56
CA GLU A 76 -20.06 4.49 -3.00
C GLU A 76 -18.54 4.45 -3.14
N MET A 77 -17.90 3.30 -2.93
CA MET A 77 -16.46 3.13 -3.13
C MET A 77 -16.05 3.35 -4.59
N ILE A 78 -16.86 2.86 -5.52
CA ILE A 78 -16.62 2.99 -6.97
C ILE A 78 -16.84 4.44 -7.42
N GLU A 79 -17.87 5.10 -6.93
CA GLU A 79 -18.19 6.50 -7.24
C GLU A 79 -17.11 7.47 -6.74
N ASN A 80 -16.54 7.19 -5.57
CA ASN A 80 -15.51 8.03 -4.95
C ASN A 80 -14.07 7.60 -5.29
N ALA A 81 -13.88 6.57 -6.12
CA ALA A 81 -12.58 5.91 -6.32
C ALA A 81 -11.42 6.88 -6.63
N SER A 82 -11.64 7.85 -7.52
CA SER A 82 -10.59 8.83 -7.88
C SER A 82 -10.33 9.85 -6.77
N ALA A 83 -11.37 10.29 -6.06
CA ALA A 83 -11.22 11.21 -4.94
C ALA A 83 -10.49 10.54 -3.78
N ASP A 84 -10.89 9.31 -3.45
CA ASP A 84 -10.29 8.51 -2.37
C ASP A 84 -8.82 8.21 -2.64
N LEU A 85 -8.47 7.89 -3.89
CA LEU A 85 -7.10 7.59 -4.29
C LEU A 85 -6.14 8.77 -4.03
N ILE A 86 -6.56 9.99 -4.35
CA ILE A 86 -5.73 11.18 -4.14
C ILE A 86 -5.75 11.61 -2.67
N ALA A 87 -6.93 11.66 -2.05
CA ALA A 87 -7.07 12.09 -0.66
C ALA A 87 -6.44 11.10 0.35
N GLN A 88 -6.19 9.85 -0.03
CA GLN A 88 -5.46 8.90 0.80
C GLN A 88 -4.04 9.39 1.14
N ALA A 89 -3.36 10.00 0.17
CA ALA A 89 -1.97 10.45 0.28
C ALA A 89 -1.83 11.95 0.64
N ASP A 90 -2.92 12.72 0.59
CA ASP A 90 -2.91 14.14 0.93
C ASP A 90 -3.17 14.36 2.44
N PRO A 91 -2.18 14.82 3.23
CA PRO A 91 -2.36 15.06 4.66
C PRO A 91 -3.33 16.23 4.98
N ASN A 92 -3.74 17.01 3.98
CA ASN A 92 -4.66 18.14 4.14
C ASN A 92 -6.09 17.83 3.68
N ALA A 93 -6.34 16.65 3.11
CA ALA A 93 -7.66 16.26 2.61
C ALA A 93 -8.62 15.89 3.75
N ASP A 94 -9.93 16.03 3.51
CA ASP A 94 -10.96 15.46 4.39
C ASP A 94 -11.06 13.95 4.15
N THR A 95 -10.55 13.17 5.11
CA THR A 95 -10.51 11.71 5.02
C THR A 95 -11.72 11.01 5.62
N SER A 96 -12.69 11.74 6.18
CA SER A 96 -13.83 11.15 6.91
C SER A 96 -14.64 10.16 6.05
N GLY A 97 -14.81 10.48 4.76
CA GLY A 97 -15.46 9.59 3.80
C GLY A 97 -14.64 8.32 3.52
N ILE A 98 -13.31 8.45 3.43
CA ILE A 98 -12.40 7.31 3.21
C ILE A 98 -12.41 6.39 4.44
N GLU A 99 -12.37 6.95 5.65
CA GLU A 99 -12.40 6.17 6.89
C GLU A 99 -13.72 5.40 7.05
N ALA A 100 -14.84 5.99 6.63
CA ALA A 100 -16.13 5.32 6.62
C ALA A 100 -16.19 4.16 5.61
N ARG A 101 -15.67 4.38 4.38
CA ARG A 101 -15.65 3.35 3.33
C ARG A 101 -14.60 2.27 3.62
N TYR A 102 -13.41 2.65 4.05
CA TYR A 102 -12.24 1.80 4.26
C TYR A 102 -11.67 1.98 5.68
N PRO A 103 -12.29 1.40 6.72
CA PRO A 103 -11.91 1.62 8.13
C PRO A 103 -10.48 1.21 8.51
N LYS A 104 -9.80 0.44 7.65
CA LYS A 104 -8.42 -0.03 7.87
C LYS A 104 -7.42 0.59 6.90
N ALA A 105 -7.85 1.56 6.08
CA ALA A 105 -6.95 2.24 5.17
C ALA A 105 -5.86 2.98 5.95
N LYS A 106 -4.64 2.96 5.40
CA LYS A 106 -3.58 3.87 5.83
C LYS A 106 -3.77 5.18 5.09
N LEU A 107 -3.61 6.29 5.80
CA LEU A 107 -3.84 7.64 5.33
C LEU A 107 -2.67 8.54 5.73
N GLY A 108 -2.41 9.58 4.94
CA GLY A 108 -1.44 10.63 5.22
C GLY A 108 -0.33 10.69 4.20
N ASP A 109 0.69 11.49 4.50
CA ASP A 109 1.85 11.69 3.65
C ASP A 109 2.74 10.43 3.65
N PHE A 110 2.90 9.82 2.47
CA PHE A 110 3.63 8.56 2.31
C PHE A 110 5.05 8.76 1.79
N ASP A 111 5.30 9.82 1.03
CA ASP A 111 6.62 10.09 0.46
C ASP A 111 7.38 11.28 1.08
N GLY A 112 6.71 12.05 1.96
CA GLY A 112 7.26 13.24 2.62
C GLY A 112 7.09 14.53 1.82
N ASN A 113 6.36 14.49 0.70
CA ASN A 113 6.13 15.62 -0.20
C ASN A 113 4.63 15.81 -0.49
N PRO A 114 3.92 16.59 0.34
CA PRO A 114 2.47 16.80 0.18
C PRO A 114 2.09 17.69 -1.02
N ALA A 115 3.07 18.18 -1.80
CA ALA A 115 2.80 19.04 -2.94
C ALA A 115 2.25 18.27 -4.16
N GLU A 116 2.53 16.98 -4.26
CA GLU A 116 2.16 16.14 -5.40
C GLU A 116 2.02 14.68 -4.96
N VAL A 117 1.04 13.97 -5.51
CA VAL A 117 0.91 12.52 -5.30
C VAL A 117 1.69 11.79 -6.39
N THR A 118 2.67 10.99 -5.98
CA THR A 118 3.60 10.30 -6.87
C THR A 118 3.43 8.78 -6.88
N GLU A 119 4.14 8.09 -7.77
CA GLU A 119 4.24 6.63 -7.70
C GLU A 119 4.93 6.15 -6.41
N MET A 120 5.75 6.99 -5.75
CA MET A 120 6.33 6.69 -4.45
C MET A 120 5.25 6.56 -3.38
N ASP A 121 4.31 7.50 -3.32
CA ASP A 121 3.19 7.45 -2.37
C ASP A 121 2.38 6.15 -2.52
N ALA A 122 2.02 5.83 -3.76
CA ALA A 122 1.24 4.64 -4.07
C ALA A 122 1.94 3.35 -3.60
N LEU A 123 3.25 3.24 -3.84
CA LEU A 123 4.02 2.07 -3.44
C LEU A 123 4.18 1.96 -1.92
N VAL A 124 4.46 3.08 -1.24
CA VAL A 124 4.61 3.09 0.22
C VAL A 124 3.26 2.81 0.90
N ALA A 125 2.17 3.42 0.45
CA ALA A 125 0.82 3.12 0.93
C ALA A 125 0.46 1.64 0.80
N TYR A 126 0.82 1.01 -0.34
CA TYR A 126 0.66 -0.44 -0.53
C TYR A 126 1.49 -1.26 0.46
N LEU A 127 2.78 -0.95 0.63
CA LEU A 127 3.66 -1.65 1.57
C LEU A 127 3.16 -1.55 3.02
N GLN A 128 2.63 -0.39 3.41
CA GLN A 128 2.08 -0.17 4.75
C GLN A 128 0.81 -1.00 5.04
N MET A 129 0.12 -1.50 4.01
CA MET A 129 -1.03 -2.38 4.17
C MET A 129 -0.66 -3.87 4.25
N LEU A 130 0.55 -4.27 3.86
CA LEU A 130 0.90 -5.68 3.75
C LEU A 130 0.97 -6.36 5.12
N GLY A 131 0.04 -7.29 5.35
CA GLY A 131 -0.04 -8.13 6.55
C GLY A 131 -0.76 -7.51 7.74
N THR A 132 -1.28 -6.28 7.62
CA THR A 132 -2.01 -5.58 8.69
C THR A 132 -3.45 -6.10 8.89
N LEU A 133 -3.98 -6.81 7.88
CA LEU A 133 -5.35 -7.33 7.88
C LEU A 133 -5.48 -8.73 8.50
N VAL A 134 -4.39 -9.31 9.01
CA VAL A 134 -4.40 -10.64 9.65
C VAL A 134 -5.17 -10.57 10.97
N ASP A 135 -6.21 -11.40 11.10
CA ASP A 135 -6.89 -11.62 12.37
C ASP A 135 -6.13 -12.65 13.21
N PHE A 136 -5.34 -12.18 14.17
CA PHE A 136 -4.59 -13.04 15.08
C PHE A 136 -5.49 -13.78 16.08
N SER A 137 -6.75 -13.34 16.28
CA SER A 137 -7.69 -14.02 17.18
C SER A 137 -8.27 -15.31 16.60
N ALA A 138 -8.22 -15.47 15.27
CA ALA A 138 -8.59 -16.70 14.58
C ALA A 138 -7.55 -17.82 14.73
N TYR A 139 -6.34 -17.53 15.22
CA TYR A 139 -5.28 -18.51 15.41
C TYR A 139 -5.46 -19.29 16.71
N GLN A 140 -5.85 -20.57 16.61
CA GLN A 140 -5.92 -21.49 17.75
C GLN A 140 -4.59 -22.25 17.88
N ALA A 141 -3.64 -21.67 18.63
CA ALA A 141 -2.33 -22.27 18.90
C ALA A 141 -2.44 -23.69 19.48
N ASP A 142 -3.47 -23.91 20.29
CA ASP A 142 -3.67 -25.14 21.06
C ASP A 142 -3.98 -26.37 20.18
N GLN A 143 -4.48 -26.18 18.95
CA GLN A 143 -4.75 -27.27 18.01
C GLN A 143 -3.52 -27.77 17.25
N ASN A 144 -2.42 -27.00 17.28
CA ASN A 144 -1.19 -27.29 16.54
C ASN A 144 -0.06 -27.85 17.41
N TYR A 145 -0.29 -28.03 18.72
CA TYR A 145 0.58 -28.86 19.53
C TYR A 145 0.36 -30.33 19.15
N ARG A 146 1.34 -30.91 18.47
CA ARG A 146 1.48 -32.36 18.33
C ARG A 146 2.34 -32.90 19.45
#